data_AF-A0A947M838-F1
#
_entry.id   AF-A0A947M838-F1
#
_cell.length_a   1.000
_cell.length_b   1.000
_cell.length_c   1.000
_cell.angle_alpha   90.00
_cell.angle_beta   90.00
_cell.angle_gamma   90.00
#
_symmetry.space_group_name_H-M   'P 1'
#
loop_
_entity.id
_entity.type
_entity.pdbx_description
1 polymer ?
#
loop_
_entity_poly.entity_id
_entity_poly.type
_entity_poly.pdbx_seq_one_letter_code
_entity_poly.pdbx_strand_id
1 'polypeptide(L)'
;MPLWKIVPTANAGDTRWLDYRRWQEVIVRADTSAQAVLLASTELGRPNGHVGNESPTNMNGLEDEKLYAVQRLEGEDMPGDIPGIVSAVPGTGPQAP
;
A
#
# COMPACT_ATOMS: atom_id res chain seq x y z
N MET A 1 12.52 11.06 9.46
CA MET A 1 11.62 10.83 8.32
C MET A 1 10.27 10.49 8.91
N PRO A 2 9.18 11.15 8.47
CA PRO A 2 7.87 10.86 9.01
C PRO A 2 7.40 9.46 8.62
N LEU A 3 6.51 8.91 9.44
CA LEU A 3 5.74 7.74 9.09
C LEU A 3 4.41 8.16 8.44
N TRP A 4 4.06 7.44 7.39
CA TRP A 4 2.83 7.61 6.64
C TRP A 4 2.01 6.33 6.75
N LYS A 5 0.76 6.50 7.15
CA LYS A 5 -0.22 5.44 7.26
C LYS A 5 -1.16 5.49 6.06
N ILE A 6 -1.18 4.41 5.31
CA ILE A 6 -2.04 4.19 4.16
C ILE A 6 -3.15 3.25 4.62
N VAL A 7 -4.40 3.71 4.56
CA VAL A 7 -5.58 2.96 5.02
C VAL A 7 -6.68 2.99 3.98
N PRO A 8 -7.46 1.90 3.85
CA PRO A 8 -8.56 1.87 2.91
C PRO A 8 -9.62 2.89 3.34
N THR A 9 -10.03 3.74 2.40
CA THR A 9 -11.17 4.66 2.55
C THR A 9 -12.43 4.11 1.88
N ALA A 10 -12.26 3.33 0.80
CA ALA A 10 -13.37 2.67 0.14
C ALA A 10 -13.95 1.52 1.00
N ASN A 11 -15.27 1.36 0.92
CA ASN A 11 -15.96 0.24 1.57
C ASN A 11 -15.46 -1.09 1.00
N ALA A 12 -15.37 -2.12 1.86
CA ALA A 12 -15.05 -3.50 1.48
C ALA A 12 -15.85 -4.07 0.28
N GLY A 13 -17.07 -3.58 0.04
CA GLY A 13 -17.92 -3.96 -1.09
C GLY A 13 -17.79 -3.07 -2.34
N ASP A 14 -16.88 -2.10 -2.36
CA ASP A 14 -16.65 -1.25 -3.54
C ASP A 14 -16.13 -2.12 -4.70
N THR A 15 -16.77 -2.02 -5.86
CA THR A 15 -16.41 -2.76 -7.07
C THR A 15 -14.99 -2.44 -7.55
N ARG A 16 -14.43 -1.29 -7.17
CA ARG A 16 -13.03 -0.93 -7.46
C ARG A 16 -12.03 -1.87 -6.81
N TRP A 17 -12.41 -2.65 -5.78
CA TRP A 17 -11.55 -3.64 -5.14
C TRP A 17 -11.43 -4.96 -5.91
N LEU A 18 -12.31 -5.24 -6.88
CA LEU A 18 -12.45 -6.58 -7.47
C LEU A 18 -11.14 -7.13 -8.05
N ASP A 19 -10.26 -6.26 -8.51
CA ASP A 19 -8.97 -6.63 -9.11
C ASP A 19 -7.76 -6.39 -8.19
N TYR A 20 -7.97 -5.90 -6.96
CA TYR A 20 -6.88 -5.47 -6.08
C TYR A 20 -6.83 -6.20 -4.74
N ARG A 21 -5.61 -6.57 -4.34
CA ARG A 21 -5.34 -7.02 -2.97
C ARG A 21 -5.65 -5.88 -2.00
N ARG A 22 -6.54 -6.16 -1.03
CA ARG A 22 -6.91 -5.23 0.02
C ARG A 22 -5.91 -5.27 1.17
N TRP A 23 -5.44 -4.11 1.57
CA TRP A 23 -4.64 -3.89 2.78
C TRP A 23 -5.52 -3.21 3.82
N GLN A 24 -5.45 -3.67 5.06
CA GLN A 24 -6.13 -3.01 6.18
C GLN A 24 -5.36 -1.76 6.61
N GLU A 25 -4.04 -1.84 6.58
CA GLU A 25 -3.14 -0.78 7.01
C GLU A 25 -1.76 -1.03 6.41
N VAL A 26 -1.13 0.01 5.88
CA VAL A 26 0.29 -0.01 5.50
C VAL A 26 0.97 1.20 6.11
N ILE A 27 2.00 0.98 6.92
CA ILE A 27 2.83 2.02 7.51
C ILE A 27 4.14 2.06 6.75
N VAL A 28 4.44 3.22 6.17
CA VAL A 28 5.62 3.45 5.34
C VAL A 28 6.40 4.64 5.85
N ARG A 29 7.72 4.49 5.90
CA ARG A 29 8.64 5.57 6.20
C ARG A 29 9.12 6.21 4.91
N ALA A 30 8.86 7.52 4.76
CA ALA A 30 9.23 8.27 3.57
C ALA A 30 9.26 9.78 3.86
N ASP A 31 9.98 10.55 3.04
CA ASP A 31 10.03 12.02 3.18
C ASP A 31 8.69 12.69 2.82
N THR A 32 7.93 12.09 1.91
CA THR A 32 6.66 12.63 1.41
C THR A 32 5.57 11.55 1.33
N SER A 33 4.31 11.97 1.36
CA SER A 33 3.15 11.08 1.16
C SER A 33 3.21 10.36 -0.18
N ALA A 34 3.60 11.06 -1.25
CA ALA A 34 3.75 10.47 -2.58
C ALA A 34 4.82 9.37 -2.60
N GLN A 35 5.96 9.60 -1.94
CA GLN A 35 7.02 8.60 -1.83
C GLN A 35 6.58 7.41 -0.97
N ALA A 36 5.78 7.62 0.08
CA ALA A 36 5.20 6.53 0.85
C ALA A 36 4.30 5.62 0.00
N VAL A 37 3.42 6.21 -0.81
CA VAL A 37 2.54 5.48 -1.73
C VAL A 37 3.35 4.72 -2.78
N LEU A 38 4.34 5.37 -3.40
CA LEU A 38 5.20 4.74 -4.39
C LEU A 38 5.98 3.54 -3.83
N LEU A 39 6.55 3.69 -2.63
CA LEU A 39 7.25 2.61 -1.94
C LEU A 39 6.29 1.47 -1.59
N ALA A 40 5.12 1.78 -1.03
CA ALA A 40 4.10 0.79 -0.76
C ALA A 40 3.70 0.03 -2.02
N SER A 41 3.45 0.75 -3.11
CA SER A 41 3.00 0.18 -4.37
C SER A 41 4.08 -0.72 -4.98
N THR A 42 5.33 -0.27 -4.97
CA THR A 42 6.46 -1.00 -5.56
C THR A 42 6.78 -2.30 -4.82
N GLU A 43 6.68 -2.29 -3.48
CA GLU A 43 7.03 -3.44 -2.65
C GLU A 43 5.86 -4.42 -2.50
N LEU A 44 4.62 -3.93 -2.35
CA LEU A 44 3.43 -4.75 -2.14
C LEU A 44 2.68 -5.11 -3.43
N GLY A 45 2.95 -4.40 -4.54
CA GLY A 45 2.33 -4.61 -5.83
C GLY A 45 2.97 -5.67 -6.70
N ARG A 46 4.08 -6.26 -6.28
CA ARG A 46 4.69 -7.37 -7.03
C ARG A 46 3.83 -8.62 -6.84
N PRO A 47 3.19 -9.15 -7.90
CA PRO A 47 2.57 -10.46 -7.79
C PRO A 47 3.66 -11.50 -7.54
N ASN A 48 3.46 -12.34 -6.52
CA ASN A 48 4.26 -13.55 -6.34
C ASN A 48 3.95 -14.51 -7.50
N GLY A 49 4.72 -14.42 -8.58
CA GLY A 49 4.66 -15.37 -9.69
C GLY A 49 4.56 -14.68 -11.04
N HIS A 50 5.70 -14.40 -11.65
CA HIS A 50 5.76 -14.19 -13.09
C HIS A 50 5.74 -15.59 -13.75
N VAL A 51 4.62 -15.98 -14.36
CA VAL A 51 4.55 -17.13 -15.27
C VAL A 51 4.30 -16.60 -16.67
N GLY A 52 5.31 -15.99 -17.31
CA GLY A 52 5.24 -15.60 -18.72
C GLY A 52 5.71 -14.17 -19.04
N ASN A 53 5.41 -13.74 -20.27
CA ASN A 53 5.83 -12.48 -20.90
C ASN A 53 4.82 -11.33 -20.63
N GLU A 54 4.27 -11.29 -19.42
CA GLU A 54 3.28 -10.30 -19.02
C GLU A 54 3.99 -9.05 -18.47
N SER A 55 3.62 -7.89 -19.01
CA SER A 55 4.11 -6.59 -18.51
C SER A 55 3.75 -6.48 -17.02
N PRO A 56 4.70 -6.04 -16.15
CA PRO A 56 4.43 -5.87 -14.74
C PRO A 56 3.37 -4.79 -14.60
N THR A 57 2.14 -5.23 -14.39
CA THR A 57 1.05 -4.32 -14.15
C THR A 57 1.00 -4.20 -12.64
N ASN A 58 1.69 -3.19 -12.10
CA ASN A 58 1.72 -2.84 -10.66
C ASN A 58 0.33 -2.37 -10.22
N MET A 59 -0.65 -3.27 -10.32
CA MET A 59 -2.06 -2.99 -10.11
C MET A 59 -2.43 -3.51 -8.72
N ASN A 60 -2.19 -2.69 -7.69
CA ASN A 60 -2.44 -3.03 -6.29
C ASN A 60 -3.39 -2.05 -5.58
N GLY A 61 -3.96 -1.09 -6.33
CA GLY A 61 -4.90 -0.09 -5.83
C GLY A 61 -4.32 0.94 -4.85
N LEU A 62 -3.08 0.78 -4.37
CA LEU A 62 -2.47 1.67 -3.36
C LEU A 62 -2.23 3.09 -3.87
N GLU A 63 -2.10 3.25 -5.18
CA GLU A 63 -1.97 4.54 -5.87
C GLU A 63 -3.34 5.22 -6.11
N ASP A 64 -4.46 4.52 -5.90
CA ASP A 64 -5.79 5.09 -6.08
C ASP A 64 -6.26 5.78 -4.78
N GLU A 65 -6.27 7.11 -4.81
CA GLU A 65 -6.73 7.97 -3.70
C GLU A 65 -8.22 7.75 -3.35
N LYS A 66 -9.00 7.13 -4.23
CA LYS A 66 -10.40 6.75 -3.95
C LYS A 66 -10.49 5.45 -3.17
N LEU A 67 -9.46 4.61 -3.22
CA LEU A 67 -9.38 3.34 -2.50
C LEU A 67 -8.65 3.50 -1.18
N TYR A 68 -7.54 4.25 -1.16
CA TYR A 68 -6.70 4.47 0.01
C TYR A 68 -6.51 5.95 0.33
N ALA A 69 -6.57 6.27 1.61
CA ALA A 69 -6.17 7.56 2.14
C ALA A 69 -4.78 7.45 2.77
N VAL A 70 -3.96 8.49 2.58
CA VAL A 70 -2.62 8.60 3.15
C VAL A 70 -2.65 9.64 4.26
N GLN A 71 -2.23 9.26 5.45
CA GLN A 71 -2.22 10.11 6.63
C GLN A 71 -0.84 10.11 7.27
N ARG A 72 -0.37 11.27 7.73
CA ARG A 72 0.89 11.34 8.48
C ARG A 72 0.64 10.86 9.92
N LEU A 73 1.50 9.99 10.44
CA LEU A 73 1.51 9.62 11.85
C LEU A 73 2.27 10.69 12.64
N GLU A 74 1.57 11.46 13.45
CA GLU A 74 2.18 12.46 14.32
C GLU A 74 2.81 11.79 15.55
N GLY A 75 4.09 12.07 15.81
CA GLY A 75 4.80 11.58 17.01
C GLY A 75 5.78 10.41 16.79
N GLU A 76 5.82 9.80 15.61
CA GLU A 76 6.75 8.70 15.27
C GLU A 76 7.86 9.13 14.29
N ASP A 77 8.37 10.35 14.44
CA ASP A 77 9.61 10.77 13.76
C ASP A 77 10.80 10.07 14.43
N MET A 78 11.07 8.82 14.05
CA MET A 78 12.26 8.09 14.48
C MET A 78 13.50 8.60 13.72
N PRO A 79 14.53 9.09 14.43
CA PRO A 79 15.78 9.51 13.80
C PRO A 79 16.61 8.29 13.38
N GLY A 80 17.13 8.30 12.14
CA GLY A 80 18.17 7.36 11.68
C GLY A 80 17.73 6.16 10.84
N ASP A 81 16.51 6.17 10.31
CA ASP A 81 15.93 4.98 9.70
C ASP A 81 15.79 5.07 8.17
N ILE A 82 15.95 3.93 7.49
CA ILE A 82 15.90 3.80 6.02
C ILE A 82 14.46 3.95 5.49
N PRO A 83 14.25 4.57 4.31
CA PRO A 83 12.94 4.62 3.69
C PRO A 83 12.47 3.20 3.33
N GLY A 84 11.21 2.89 3.62
CA GLY A 84 10.66 1.55 3.39
C GLY A 84 9.38 1.27 4.17
N ILE A 85 8.80 0.09 3.93
CA ILE A 85 7.62 -0.40 4.65
C ILE A 85 8.02 -0.79 6.07
N VAL A 86 7.37 -0.19 7.05
CA VAL A 86 7.54 -0.52 8.47
C VAL A 86 6.56 -1.64 8.87
N SER A 87 5.34 -1.58 8.35
CA SER A 87 4.30 -2.58 8.61
C SER A 87 3.32 -2.65 7.43
N ALA A 88 2.84 -3.84 7.10
CA ALA A 88 1.78 -4.04 6.13
C ALA A 88 0.81 -5.13 6.64
N VAL A 89 -0.39 -4.71 7.00
CA VAL A 89 -1.46 -5.58 7.51
C VAL A 89 -2.41 -5.91 6.36
N PRO A 90 -2.48 -7.17 5.90
CA PRO A 90 -3.41 -7.55 4.85
C PRO A 90 -4.86 -7.42 5.34
N GLY A 91 -5.73 -6.93 4.49
CA GLY A 91 -7.16 -6.85 4.78
C GLY A 91 -7.80 -8.22 4.85
N THR A 92 -8.76 -8.39 5.76
CA THR A 92 -9.65 -9.56 5.79
C THR A 92 -10.65 -9.47 4.62
N GLY A 93 -10.18 -9.80 3.43
CA GLY A 93 -10.99 -10.04 2.24
C GLY A 93 -10.67 -11.42 1.69
N PRO A 94 -11.53 -12.01 0.83
CA PRO A 94 -11.17 -13.24 0.15
C PRO A 94 -9.86 -12.97 -0.60
N GLN A 95 -8.78 -13.60 -0.14
CA GLN A 95 -7.59 -13.73 -0.96
C GLN A 95 -8.05 -14.57 -2.15
N ALA A 96 -8.02 -13.99 -3.35
CA ALA A 96 -8.24 -14.79 -4.55
C ALA A 96 -7.30 -16.01 -4.48
N PRO A 97 -7.81 -17.22 -4.74
CA PRO A 97 -7.08 -18.47 -4.59
C PRO A 97 -5.85 -18.57 -5.51
#